data_AF-A0A0A9YH05-F1
#
_entry.id   AF-A0A0A9YH05-F1
#
_cell.length_a   1.000
_cell.length_b   1.000
_cell.length_c   1.000
_cell.angle_alpha   90.00
_cell.angle_beta   90.00
_cell.angle_gamma   90.00
#
_symmetry.space_group_name_H-M   'P 1'
#
loop_
_entity.id
_entity.type
_entity.pdbx_description
1 polymer ?
#
loop_
_entity_poly.entity_id
_entity_poly.type
_entity_poly.pdbx_seq_one_letter_code
_entity_poly.pdbx_strand_id
1 'polypeptide(L)'
;MACRMSTNLSALTSLGSSVASPFIEIQGEKIFTIIDPPHLLKSVRNMMYKYDAEIPMELNGQETTLRASWKDIRFVYEHDISKFTRGLPKLTSSHMDPKF
;
A
#
# COMPACT_ATOMS: atom_id res chain seq x y z
N MET A 1 14.32 7.51 -12.40
CA MET A 1 14.46 8.36 -11.18
C MET A 1 13.55 7.82 -10.09
N ALA A 2 14.06 7.63 -8.86
CA ALA A 2 13.27 7.17 -7.72
C ALA A 2 12.82 8.36 -6.87
N CYS A 3 11.51 8.52 -6.65
CA CYS A 3 10.93 9.67 -5.98
C CYS A 3 10.21 9.33 -4.67
N ARG A 4 10.30 10.25 -3.70
CA ARG A 4 9.48 10.23 -2.47
C ARG A 4 8.07 10.76 -2.77
N MET A 5 7.09 10.21 -2.06
CA MET A 5 5.66 10.24 -2.43
C MET A 5 4.97 11.61 -2.51
N SER A 6 5.31 12.62 -1.71
CA SER A 6 4.50 13.86 -1.67
C SER A 6 5.05 14.97 -2.55
N THR A 7 6.18 15.58 -2.17
CA THR A 7 6.71 16.78 -2.84
C THR A 7 7.25 16.46 -4.23
N ASN A 8 7.92 15.31 -4.37
CA ASN A 8 8.53 14.96 -5.65
C ASN A 8 7.49 14.42 -6.64
N LEU A 9 6.37 13.85 -6.16
CA LEU A 9 5.30 13.38 -7.05
C LEU A 9 4.64 14.56 -7.77
N SER A 10 4.31 15.64 -7.07
CA SER A 10 3.75 16.85 -7.70
C SER A 10 4.69 17.41 -8.77
N ALA A 11 6.00 17.44 -8.50
CA ALA A 11 6.99 17.90 -9.48
C ALA A 11 7.03 16.98 -10.72
N LEU A 12 6.98 15.66 -10.53
CA LEU A 12 6.93 14.70 -11.63
C LEU A 12 5.66 14.86 -12.48
N THR A 13 4.51 15.10 -11.85
CA THR A 13 3.26 15.38 -12.56
C THR A 13 3.34 16.69 -13.34
N SER A 14 3.92 17.74 -12.76
CA SER A 14 4.17 19.01 -13.47
C SER A 14 5.14 18.86 -14.66
N LEU A 15 6.06 17.89 -14.60
CA LEU A 15 6.97 17.54 -15.70
C LEU A 15 6.33 16.62 -16.76
N GLY A 16 5.04 16.29 -16.64
CA GLY A 16 4.30 15.50 -17.63
C GLY A 16 4.24 14.00 -17.35
N SER A 17 4.79 13.52 -16.22
CA SER A 17 4.68 12.11 -15.84
C SER A 17 3.28 11.81 -15.29
N SER A 18 2.68 10.71 -15.75
CA SER A 18 1.36 10.24 -15.29
C SER A 18 1.37 8.73 -15.08
N VAL A 19 0.26 8.18 -14.56
CA VAL A 19 0.10 6.72 -14.41
C VAL A 19 0.11 6.01 -15.76
N ALA A 20 -0.51 6.60 -16.79
CA ALA A 20 -0.51 6.06 -18.15
C ALA A 20 0.84 6.24 -18.86
N SER A 21 1.56 7.32 -18.53
CA SER A 21 2.86 7.67 -19.10
C SER A 21 3.87 7.91 -17.97
N PRO A 22 4.45 6.85 -17.36
CA PRO A 22 5.34 6.96 -16.20
C PRO A 22 6.77 7.32 -16.61
N PHE A 23 6.91 8.32 -17.46
CA PHE A 23 8.17 8.88 -17.90
C PHE A 23 8.03 10.37 -18.13
N ILE A 24 9.17 11.06 -18.07
CA ILE A 24 9.32 12.44 -18.55
C ILE A 24 10.23 12.41 -19.78
N GLU A 25 10.04 13.34 -20.69
CA GLU A 25 10.87 13.46 -21.89
C GLU A 25 11.78 14.67 -21.76
N ILE A 26 13.09 14.45 -21.88
CA ILE A 26 14.10 15.51 -21.86
C ILE A 26 15.01 15.31 -23.07
N GLN A 27 15.04 16.29 -23.99
CA GLN A 27 15.84 16.24 -25.21
C GLN A 27 15.58 14.99 -26.09
N GLY A 28 14.34 14.51 -26.13
CA GLY A 28 13.94 13.30 -26.88
C GLY A 28 14.23 11.98 -26.18
N GLU A 29 14.88 12.01 -25.01
CA GLU A 29 15.15 10.83 -24.20
C GLU A 29 14.09 10.65 -23.10
N LYS A 30 13.65 9.40 -22.92
CA LYS A 30 12.64 9.05 -21.90
C LYS A 30 13.31 8.68 -20.59
N ILE A 31 12.97 9.42 -19.54
CA ILE A 31 13.40 9.12 -18.18
C ILE A 31 12.21 8.56 -17.40
N PHE A 32 12.25 7.27 -17.11
CA PHE A 32 11.20 6.59 -16.35
C PHE A 32 11.18 7.03 -14.89
N THR A 33 9.98 7.26 -14.39
CA THR A 33 9.71 7.68 -13.02
C THR A 33 9.25 6.48 -12.21
N ILE A 34 9.85 6.29 -11.04
CA ILE A 34 9.50 5.21 -10.13
C ILE A 34 9.26 5.81 -8.76
N ILE A 35 8.19 5.37 -8.12
CA ILE A 35 7.91 5.69 -6.72
C ILE A 35 8.65 4.69 -5.86
N ASP A 36 9.30 5.17 -4.79
CA ASP A 36 10.01 4.30 -3.86
C ASP A 36 9.09 3.21 -3.24
N PRO A 37 9.30 1.92 -3.54
CA PRO A 37 8.38 0.86 -3.11
C PRO A 37 8.23 0.72 -1.58
N PRO A 38 9.31 0.78 -0.77
CA PRO A 38 9.20 0.78 0.69
C PRO A 38 8.31 1.89 1.25
N HIS A 39 8.43 3.12 0.73
CA HIS A 39 7.60 4.24 1.16
C HIS A 39 6.14 4.11 0.73
N LEU A 40 5.87 3.49 -0.43
CA LEU A 40 4.53 3.16 -0.87
C LEU A 40 3.88 2.14 0.09
N LEU A 41 4.57 1.05 0.39
CA LEU A 41 4.08 0.01 1.32
C LEU A 41 3.84 0.57 2.73
N LYS A 42 4.72 1.45 3.23
CA LYS A 42 4.51 2.15 4.50
C LYS A 42 3.24 2.99 4.49
N SER A 43 2.97 3.70 3.39
CA SER A 43 1.76 4.52 3.23
C SER A 43 0.50 3.66 3.20
N VAL A 44 0.51 2.56 2.45
CA VAL A 44 -0.61 1.61 2.37
C VAL A 44 -0.92 1.01 3.75
N ARG A 45 0.10 0.54 4.48
CA ARG A 45 -0.09 0.05 5.85
C ARG A 45 -0.70 1.12 6.75
N ASN A 46 -0.20 2.36 6.70
CA ASN A 46 -0.70 3.44 7.55
C ASN A 46 -2.15 3.82 7.21
N MET A 47 -2.53 3.76 5.94
CA MET A 47 -3.91 3.94 5.49
C MET A 47 -4.79 2.83 6.05
N MET A 48 -4.41 1.55 5.85
CA MET A 48 -5.16 0.40 6.38
C MET A 48 -5.25 0.39 7.91
N TYR A 49 -4.25 0.90 8.62
CA TYR A 49 -4.29 1.00 10.07
C TYR A 49 -5.33 2.00 10.57
N LYS A 50 -5.52 3.11 9.83
CA LYS A 50 -6.43 4.21 10.21
C LYS A 50 -7.84 4.05 9.64
N TYR A 51 -7.96 3.41 8.49
CA TYR A 51 -9.17 3.30 7.68
C TYR A 51 -9.28 1.89 7.12
N ASP A 52 -10.46 1.53 6.64
CA ASP A 52 -10.64 0.29 5.89
C ASP A 52 -10.34 0.51 4.41
N ALA A 53 -9.91 -0.55 3.73
CA ALA A 53 -9.69 -0.54 2.29
C ALA A 53 -10.87 -1.16 1.56
N GLU A 54 -11.47 -0.41 0.64
CA GLU A 54 -12.48 -0.91 -0.28
C GLU A 54 -11.81 -1.30 -1.59
N ILE A 55 -12.03 -2.54 -2.01
CA ILE A 55 -11.39 -3.15 -3.18
C ILE A 55 -12.51 -3.58 -4.13
N PRO A 56 -12.80 -2.79 -5.17
CA PRO A 56 -13.73 -3.21 -6.21
C PRO A 56 -13.11 -4.41 -6.96
N MET A 57 -13.88 -5.47 -7.13
CA MET A 57 -13.47 -6.66 -7.86
C MET A 57 -14.66 -7.37 -8.48
N GLU A 58 -14.40 -8.16 -9.51
CA GLU A 58 -15.39 -9.06 -10.08
C GLU A 58 -15.26 -10.43 -9.41
N LEU A 59 -16.36 -10.92 -8.82
CA LEU A 59 -16.46 -12.27 -8.25
C LEU A 59 -17.61 -13.00 -8.94
N ASN A 60 -17.30 -14.12 -9.60
CA ASN A 60 -18.27 -14.95 -10.31
C ASN A 60 -19.12 -14.19 -11.34
N GLY A 61 -18.53 -13.26 -12.08
CA GLY A 61 -19.24 -12.46 -13.09
C GLY A 61 -20.07 -11.30 -12.53
N GLN A 62 -19.94 -10.99 -11.24
CA GLN A 62 -20.63 -9.87 -10.60
C GLN A 62 -19.62 -8.87 -10.04
N GLU A 63 -19.81 -7.59 -10.33
CA GLU A 63 -19.09 -6.50 -9.67
C GLU A 63 -19.47 -6.47 -8.18
N THR A 64 -18.46 -6.53 -7.33
CA THR A 64 -18.60 -6.43 -5.89
C THR A 64 -17.47 -5.60 -5.30
N THR A 65 -17.67 -5.07 -4.10
CA THR A 65 -16.63 -4.35 -3.37
C THR A 65 -16.31 -5.12 -2.10
N LEU A 66 -15.09 -5.64 -2.01
CA LEU A 66 -14.60 -6.23 -0.78
C LEU A 66 -14.10 -5.14 0.17
N ARG A 67 -14.31 -5.35 1.46
CA ARG A 67 -13.77 -4.50 2.52
C ARG A 67 -12.71 -5.27 3.29
N ALA A 68 -11.51 -4.73 3.34
CA ALA A 68 -10.43 -5.22 4.19
C ALA A 68 -10.23 -4.27 5.37
N SER A 69 -10.44 -4.76 6.59
CA SER A 69 -10.30 -3.96 7.81
C SER A 69 -9.09 -4.36 8.64
N TRP A 70 -8.46 -3.39 9.31
CA TRP A 70 -7.45 -3.69 10.34
C TRP A 70 -8.02 -4.49 11.51
N LYS A 71 -9.33 -4.39 11.76
CA LYS A 71 -10.02 -5.16 12.79
C LYS A 71 -9.92 -6.66 12.55
N ASP A 72 -10.01 -7.09 11.29
CA ASP A 72 -9.91 -8.50 10.92
C ASP A 72 -8.50 -9.03 11.21
N ILE A 73 -7.46 -8.23 10.90
CA ILE A 73 -6.07 -8.56 11.20
C ILE A 73 -5.86 -8.67 12.71
N ARG A 74 -6.39 -7.71 13.49
CA ARG A 74 -6.31 -7.70 14.96
C ARG A 74 -7.00 -8.93 15.56
N PHE A 75 -8.20 -9.26 15.08
CA PHE A 75 -8.95 -10.43 15.52
C PHE A 75 -8.16 -11.73 15.31
N VAL A 76 -7.60 -11.94 14.11
CA VAL A 76 -6.81 -13.14 13.82
C VAL A 76 -5.52 -13.17 14.64
N TYR A 77 -4.86 -12.02 14.85
CA TYR A 77 -3.68 -11.93 15.72
C TYR A 77 -3.98 -12.36 17.16
N GLU A 78 -5.06 -11.82 17.76
CA GLU A 78 -5.48 -12.14 19.13
C GLU A 78 -5.85 -13.62 19.26
N HIS A 79 -6.48 -14.20 18.24
CA HIS A 79 -6.80 -15.61 18.21
C HIS A 79 -5.54 -16.50 18.06
N ASP A 80 -4.59 -16.11 17.22
CA ASP A 80 -3.36 -16.87 16.93
C ASP A 80 -2.36 -16.85 18.09
N ILE A 81 -2.19 -15.72 18.77
CA ILE A 81 -1.17 -15.57 19.82
C ILE A 81 -1.44 -16.43 21.06
N SER A 82 -2.69 -16.82 21.29
CA SER A 82 -3.09 -17.72 22.38
C SER A 82 -2.70 -19.18 22.15
N LYS A 83 -2.31 -19.55 20.93
CA LYS A 83 -2.04 -20.94 20.54
C LYS A 83 -0.58 -21.33 20.79
N PHE A 84 -0.37 -22.56 21.23
CA PHE A 84 0.97 -23.15 21.39
C PHE A 84 1.73 -23.20 20.06
N THR A 85 1.06 -23.65 18.99
CA THR A 85 1.57 -23.59 17.62
C THR A 85 0.88 -22.46 16.87
N ARG A 86 1.64 -21.41 16.58
CA ARG A 86 1.14 -20.22 15.86
C ARG A 86 1.12 -20.47 14.35
N GLY A 87 0.01 -20.13 13.71
CA GLY A 87 -0.12 -20.07 12.25
C GLY A 87 0.44 -18.79 11.65
N LEU A 88 0.49 -17.69 12.42
CA LEU A 88 1.03 -16.39 11.99
C LEU A 88 2.19 -15.91 12.87
N PRO A 89 3.29 -16.68 13.01
CA PRO A 89 4.37 -16.36 13.95
C PRO A 89 5.09 -15.03 13.65
N LYS A 90 5.08 -14.57 12.39
CA LYS A 90 5.68 -13.29 11.97
C LYS A 90 4.84 -12.08 12.37
N LEU A 91 3.56 -12.27 12.68
CA LEU A 91 2.67 -11.21 13.14
C LEU A 91 2.87 -11.02 14.64
N THR A 92 3.48 -9.90 15.01
CA THR A 92 3.85 -9.57 16.40
C THR A 92 3.09 -8.35 16.91
N SER A 93 3.13 -8.09 18.21
CA SER A 93 2.51 -6.89 18.81
C SER A 93 2.98 -5.59 18.18
N SER A 94 4.26 -5.51 17.79
CA SER A 94 4.82 -4.35 17.06
C SER A 94 4.13 -4.05 15.73
N HIS A 95 3.45 -5.03 15.13
CA HIS A 95 2.66 -4.82 13.92
C HIS A 95 1.27 -4.27 14.27
N MET A 96 0.69 -4.68 15.40
CA MET A 96 -0.64 -4.22 15.83
C MET A 96 -0.61 -2.78 16.30
N ASP A 97 0.49 -2.34 16.90
CA ASP A 97 0.69 -1.00 17.42
C ASP A 97 2.00 -0.41 16.87
N PRO A 98 2.01 -0.02 15.57
CA PRO A 98 3.22 0.47 14.91
C PRO A 98 3.67 1.80 15.52
N LYS A 99 4.95 1.89 15.87
CA LYS A 99 5.58 3.15 16.31
C LYS A 99 5.84 4.03 15.08
N PHE A 100 5.33 5.26 15.12
CA PHE A 100 5.41 6.23 14.02
C PHE A 100 6.65 7.10 14.10
#